data_AF-A0A920N9C3-F1
#
_entry.id   AF-A0A920N9C3-F1
#
_cell.length_a   1.000
_cell.length_b   1.000
_cell.length_c   1.000
_cell.angle_alpha   90.00
_cell.angle_beta   90.00
_cell.angle_gamma   90.00
#
_symmetry.space_group_name_H-M   'P 1'
#
loop_
_entity.id
_entity.type
_entity.pdbx_description
1 polymer ?
#
loop_
_entity_poly.entity_id
_entity_poly.type
_entity_poly.pdbx_seq_one_letter_code
_entity_poly.pdbx_strand_id
1 'polypeptide(L)'
;MGLQARPGPGHGQTVKDFDQSTGFFAGAGGPIMRSPFSFRQYGDSGTWCSELFTRTAQHSDDMAFIHSCFAHENNHSPPSSR
;
A
#
# COMPACT_ATOMS: atom_id res chain seq x y z
N MET A 1 -18.68 15.84 -2.01
CA MET A 1 -17.44 15.82 -2.82
C MET A 1 -16.41 14.98 -2.09
N GLY A 2 -16.25 13.70 -2.47
CA GLY A 2 -15.29 12.79 -1.83
C GLY A 2 -14.11 12.53 -2.77
N LEU A 3 -13.01 13.24 -2.57
CA LEU A 3 -11.76 13.03 -3.29
C LEU A 3 -10.74 12.46 -2.29
N GLN A 4 -10.57 11.14 -2.28
CA GLN A 4 -9.40 10.50 -1.67
C GLN A 4 -8.95 9.38 -2.62
N ALA A 5 -7.98 9.65 -3.50
CA ALA A 5 -7.21 8.56 -4.11
C ALA A 5 -5.90 8.95 -4.79
N ARG A 6 -4.76 8.44 -4.28
CA ARG A 6 -4.07 7.34 -4.99
C ARG A 6 -3.47 6.30 -4.04
N PRO A 7 -4.32 5.56 -3.31
CA PRO A 7 -3.89 4.29 -2.74
C PRO A 7 -3.55 3.29 -3.86
N GLY A 8 -2.71 2.30 -3.54
CA GLY A 8 -2.26 1.28 -4.48
C GLY A 8 -3.40 0.51 -5.17
N PRO A 9 -3.12 -0.19 -6.28
CA PRO A 9 -4.13 -0.96 -6.99
C PRO A 9 -4.81 -1.97 -6.05
N GLY A 10 -6.15 -2.04 -6.10
CA GLY A 10 -6.94 -2.98 -5.29
C GLY A 10 -7.32 -2.49 -3.88
N HIS A 11 -7.03 -1.24 -3.52
CA HIS A 11 -7.28 -0.73 -2.17
C HIS A 11 -8.75 -0.77 -1.75
N GLY A 12 -9.08 -1.61 -0.76
CA GLY A 12 -10.46 -1.85 -0.33
C GLY A 12 -11.29 -2.70 -1.30
N GLN A 13 -10.66 -3.37 -2.28
CA GLN A 13 -11.34 -4.25 -3.23
C GLN A 13 -11.31 -5.70 -2.75
N THR A 14 -12.41 -6.40 -3.01
CA THR A 14 -12.46 -7.86 -2.89
C THR A 14 -11.78 -8.48 -4.10
N VAL A 15 -10.78 -9.33 -3.86
CA VAL A 15 -10.13 -10.11 -4.92
C VAL A 15 -11.11 -11.20 -5.35
N LYS A 16 -11.45 -11.22 -6.65
CA LYS A 16 -12.24 -12.31 -7.22
C LYS A 16 -11.44 -13.60 -7.12
N ASP A 17 -12.08 -14.67 -6.67
CA ASP A 17 -11.49 -16.00 -6.55
C ASP A 17 -10.29 -16.06 -5.58
N PHE A 18 -10.34 -15.26 -4.49
CA PHE A 18 -9.35 -15.36 -3.42
C PHE A 18 -9.44 -16.73 -2.75
N ASP A 19 -8.46 -17.59 -3.05
CA ASP A 19 -8.30 -18.88 -2.40
C ASP A 19 -7.87 -18.65 -0.95
N GLN A 20 -8.80 -18.81 -0.03
CA GLN A 20 -8.56 -18.64 1.41
C GLN A 20 -7.53 -19.63 1.97
N SER A 21 -7.09 -20.63 1.19
CA SER A 21 -6.03 -21.57 1.55
C SER A 21 -4.62 -21.11 1.15
N THR A 22 -4.47 -20.07 0.32
CA THR A 22 -3.16 -19.60 -0.21
C THR A 22 -2.35 -18.71 0.74
N GLY A 23 -2.88 -18.37 1.92
CA GLY A 23 -2.21 -17.49 2.90
C GLY A 23 -1.68 -18.23 4.14
N PHE A 24 -0.78 -17.58 4.89
CA PHE A 24 -0.28 -18.05 6.21
C PHE A 24 -1.40 -18.36 7.22
N PHE A 25 -2.56 -17.74 7.04
CA PHE A 25 -3.76 -17.98 7.83
C PHE A 25 -4.83 -18.57 6.91
N ALA A 26 -4.77 -19.88 6.70
CA ALA A 26 -5.80 -20.60 5.95
C ALA A 26 -7.18 -20.31 6.57
N GLY A 27 -8.10 -19.76 5.78
CA GLY A 27 -9.46 -19.39 6.22
C GLY A 27 -9.62 -18.02 6.90
N ALA A 28 -8.54 -17.23 7.07
CA ALA A 28 -8.62 -15.88 7.66
C ALA A 28 -8.33 -14.75 6.66
N GLY A 29 -8.07 -15.07 5.38
CA GLY A 29 -7.81 -14.06 4.36
C GLY A 29 -9.09 -13.36 3.92
N GLY A 30 -9.27 -12.14 4.41
CA GLY A 30 -10.32 -11.22 3.97
C GLY A 30 -9.93 -10.42 2.73
N PRO A 31 -10.84 -9.58 2.19
CA PRO A 31 -10.56 -8.68 1.07
C PRO A 31 -9.37 -7.77 1.36
N ILE A 32 -8.76 -7.20 0.31
CA ILE A 32 -7.66 -6.25 0.47
C ILE A 32 -8.15 -5.11 1.36
N MET A 33 -7.57 -5.01 2.56
CA MET A 33 -8.01 -4.04 3.55
C MET A 33 -7.81 -2.62 3.02
N ARG A 34 -8.80 -1.77 3.28
CA ARG A 34 -8.66 -0.33 3.05
C ARG A 34 -7.66 0.21 4.08
N SER A 35 -6.68 1.02 3.64
CA SER A 35 -5.88 1.84 4.55
C SER A 35 -6.80 2.66 5.46
N PRO A 36 -6.54 2.70 6.77
CA PRO A 36 -7.26 3.58 7.68
C PRO A 36 -6.86 5.06 7.51
N PHE A 37 -5.75 5.33 6.81
CA PHE A 37 -5.20 6.68 6.64
C PHE A 37 -5.69 7.34 5.36
N SER A 38 -5.90 8.65 5.45
CA SER A 38 -6.19 9.51 4.30
C SER A 38 -4.92 9.87 3.53
N PHE A 39 -5.07 10.13 2.23
CA PHE A 39 -3.98 10.52 1.33
C PHE A 39 -4.35 11.79 0.57
N ARG A 40 -3.35 12.65 0.33
CA ARG A 40 -3.49 13.86 -0.50
C ARG A 40 -2.21 14.12 -1.31
N GLN A 41 -2.32 14.96 -2.33
CA GLN A 41 -1.18 15.42 -3.12
C GLN A 41 -0.48 16.59 -2.44
N TYR A 42 0.85 16.64 -2.56
CA TYR A 42 1.72 17.67 -2.02
C TYR A 42 2.72 18.14 -3.08
N GLY A 43 3.19 19.38 -2.91
CA GLY A 43 4.12 20.01 -3.83
C GLY A 43 3.52 20.33 -5.19
N ASP A 44 4.32 20.99 -6.02
CA ASP A 44 3.99 21.32 -7.40
C ASP A 44 4.02 20.06 -8.28
N SER A 45 4.80 19.04 -7.89
CA SER A 45 4.83 17.74 -8.57
C SER A 45 3.59 16.88 -8.30
N GLY A 46 2.76 17.26 -7.31
CA GLY A 46 1.52 16.53 -6.99
C GLY A 46 1.75 15.12 -6.40
N THR A 47 2.82 14.94 -5.63
CA THR A 47 3.19 13.66 -5.01
C THR A 47 2.16 13.24 -3.96
N TRP A 48 1.68 11.99 -4.03
CA TRP A 48 0.74 11.44 -3.06
C TRP A 48 1.45 11.05 -1.76
N CYS A 49 0.93 11.51 -0.60
CA CYS A 49 1.42 11.10 0.71
C CYS A 49 0.27 10.94 1.73
N SER A 50 0.49 10.07 2.72
CA SER A 50 -0.44 9.83 3.84
C SER A 50 -0.45 11.02 4.80
N GLU A 51 -1.57 11.22 5.50
CA GLU A 51 -1.69 12.23 6.57
C GLU A 51 -0.65 12.08 7.69
N LEU A 52 -0.13 10.87 7.90
CA LEU A 52 0.90 10.56 8.90
C LEU A 52 2.20 11.32 8.70
N PHE A 53 2.59 11.62 7.46
CA PHE A 53 3.89 12.19 7.13
C PHE A 53 3.78 13.60 6.55
N THR A 54 2.78 14.36 7.00
CA THR A 54 2.48 15.70 6.47
C THR A 54 3.69 16.63 6.44
N ARG A 55 4.53 16.64 7.49
CA ARG A 55 5.72 17.51 7.56
C ARG A 55 6.80 17.10 6.56
N THR A 56 7.01 15.80 6.35
CA THR A 56 7.95 15.30 5.35
C THR A 56 7.42 15.57 3.94
N ALA A 57 6.11 15.40 3.73
CA ALA A 57 5.46 15.61 2.45
C ALA A 57 5.52 17.07 1.95
N GLN A 58 5.69 18.05 2.84
CA GLN A 58 5.90 19.45 2.46
C GLN A 58 7.18 19.69 1.66
N HIS A 59 8.15 18.77 1.77
CA HIS A 59 9.42 18.82 1.06
C HIS A 59 9.46 17.86 -0.12
N SER A 60 8.30 17.44 -0.67
CA SER A 60 8.23 16.43 -1.73
C SER A 60 9.00 16.82 -2.98
N ASP A 61 9.06 18.11 -3.32
CA ASP A 61 9.77 18.60 -4.50
C ASP A 61 11.28 18.78 -4.27
N ASP A 62 11.72 18.75 -3.01
CA ASP A 62 13.14 18.76 -2.63
C ASP A 62 13.72 17.33 -2.55
N MET A 63 12.87 16.30 -2.69
CA MET A 63 13.24 14.89 -2.57
C MET A 63 13.39 14.22 -3.94
N ALA A 64 14.36 13.31 -4.04
CA ALA A 64 14.49 12.40 -5.17
C ALA A 64 13.77 11.07 -4.87
N PHE A 65 12.92 10.61 -5.80
CA PHE A 65 12.21 9.33 -5.69
C PHE A 65 12.89 8.26 -6.55
N ILE A 66 13.13 7.07 -5.97
CA ILE A 66 13.61 5.89 -6.68
C ILE A 66 12.45 4.92 -6.86
N HIS A 67 11.95 4.76 -8.08
CA HIS A 67 10.81 3.90 -8.40
C HIS A 67 11.21 2.47 -8.81
N SER A 68 12.50 2.17 -8.90
CA SER A 68 13.03 0.87 -9.33
C SER A 68 13.16 -0.16 -8.20
N CYS A 69 12.79 0.19 -6.97
CA CYS A 69 12.83 -0.74 -5.84
C CYS A 69 11.58 -1.64 -5.84
N PHE A 70 11.75 -2.92 -6.19
CA PHE A 70 10.73 -3.95 -6.08
C PHE A 70 11.28 -5.14 -5.27
N ALA A 71 10.41 -5.80 -4.51
CA ALA A 71 10.72 -7.05 -3.81
C ALA A 71 9.86 -8.18 -4.40
N HIS A 72 10.48 -9.33 -4.66
CA HIS A 72 9.78 -10.50 -5.21
C HIS A 72 9.16 -11.39 -4.14
N GLU A 73 9.67 -11.30 -2.91
CA GLU A 73 9.35 -12.23 -1.84
C GLU A 73 8.96 -11.47 -0.57
N ASN A 74 8.04 -12.07 0.19
CA ASN A 74 7.77 -11.64 1.55
C ASN A 74 8.87 -12.18 2.47
N ASN A 75 9.79 -11.32 2.91
CA ASN A 75 10.86 -11.67 3.84
C ASN A 75 10.34 -12.18 5.21
N HIS A 76 9.05 -11.96 5.52
CA HIS A 76 8.39 -12.56 6.69
C HIS A 76 7.68 -13.87 6.33
N SER A 77 8.36 -14.78 5.65
CA SER A 77 7.87 -16.15 5.43
C SER A 77 8.47 -17.07 6.53
N PRO A 78 7.68 -17.96 7.17
CA PRO A 78 8.22 -18.96 8.08
C PRO A 78 9.16 -19.86 7.30
N PRO A 79 10.19 -20.40 7.96
CA PRO A 79 11.12 -21.32 7.33
C PRO A 79 10.34 -22.48 6.72
N SER A 80 10.52 -22.72 5.43
CA SER A 80 10.04 -23.94 4.80
C SER A 80 10.85 -25.11 5.36
N SER A 81 10.29 -25.82 6.33
CA SER A 81 10.79 -27.15 6.66
C SER A 81 10.45 -28.07 5.48
N ARG A 82 11.50 -28.61 4.84
CA ARG A 82 11.38 -29.79 3.97
C ARG A 82 10.67 -30.93 4.69
#